data_AF-A0A7C9N4X0-F1
#
_entry.id   AF-A0A7C9N4X0-F1
#
_cell.length_a   1.000
_cell.length_b   1.000
_cell.length_c   1.000
_cell.angle_alpha   90.00
_cell.angle_beta   90.00
_cell.angle_gamma   90.00
#
_symmetry.space_group_name_H-M   'P 1'
#
loop_
_entity.id
_entity.type
_entity.pdbx_description
1 polymer ?
#
loop_
_entity_poly.entity_id
_entity_poly.type
_entity_poly.pdbx_seq_one_letter_code
_entity_poly.pdbx_strand_id
1 'polypeptide(L)'
;MKDGYIVKRDVGIMKCSECLKRGIATHTVNVGLLCGQQCVYCSSPSRIFRHSVFKELGVTAFDLFDQGIPIVDPWTPIRIAKKSYKLTKDDIVLISAQTDPYDKTASKLTIGRRCIEAVLRNTEAKVKILTKSTAIIDDLDLLSEFKERVSIGYSIMSPVYKSEIVKCLEPGACNINDRLFVYKRLSDNGIKTFGMVKPCMPGIINGKDDMKLIFETLSVLNPEFILVEPVSLKWNNILKCSEVLATNGHTEISRQLSAVREKKVYDNFIKNLISGTKAAAFDCNYQDVVKIAVNSDGDGFDIDDSSVIWLKR
;
A
#
# COMPACT_ATOMS: atom_id res chain seq x y z
N MET A 1 16.20 -20.62 8.85
CA MET A 1 15.68 -19.28 9.20
C MET A 1 14.88 -18.64 8.05
N LYS A 2 13.98 -19.37 7.36
CA LYS A 2 13.12 -18.77 6.30
C LYS A 2 11.73 -18.33 6.82
N ASP A 3 11.41 -18.63 8.07
CA ASP A 3 10.08 -18.34 8.64
C ASP A 3 9.95 -16.93 9.24
N GLY A 4 10.99 -16.11 9.18
CA GLY A 4 11.00 -14.74 9.72
C GLY A 4 11.52 -14.65 11.16
N TYR A 5 11.67 -13.41 11.63
CA TYR A 5 12.00 -13.10 13.02
C TYR A 5 10.76 -12.64 13.78
N ILE A 6 10.71 -12.96 15.06
CA ILE A 6 9.71 -12.46 15.99
C ILE A 6 10.37 -11.37 16.84
N VAL A 7 9.72 -10.22 16.94
CA VAL A 7 10.13 -9.13 17.82
C VAL A 7 8.95 -8.68 18.66
N LYS A 8 9.22 -8.33 19.92
CA LYS A 8 8.24 -7.64 20.76
C LYS A 8 8.50 -6.14 20.69
N ARG A 9 7.50 -5.40 20.22
CA ARG A 9 7.53 -3.93 20.14
C ARG A 9 6.70 -3.33 21.28
N ASP A 10 6.92 -2.05 21.52
CA ASP A 10 6.17 -1.29 22.54
C ASP A 10 5.00 -0.46 21.94
N VAL A 11 4.85 -0.54 20.62
CA VAL A 11 3.81 0.16 19.85
C VAL A 11 2.66 -0.78 19.48
N GLY A 12 1.45 -0.23 19.48
CA GLY A 12 0.23 -0.90 19.03
C GLY A 12 -0.46 0.00 18.01
N ILE A 13 -1.52 0.69 18.44
CA ILE A 13 -2.16 1.76 17.66
C ILE A 13 -1.35 3.06 17.79
N MET A 14 -1.15 3.75 16.68
CA MET A 14 -0.48 5.06 16.62
C MET A 14 -1.30 6.06 15.81
N LYS A 15 -1.34 7.34 16.21
CA LYS A 15 -1.86 8.41 15.35
C LYS A 15 -1.00 8.53 14.10
N CYS A 16 -1.63 8.70 12.94
CA CYS A 16 -0.91 8.83 11.66
C CYS A 16 -1.32 10.12 10.93
N SER A 17 -0.60 11.20 11.17
CA SER A 17 -0.83 12.49 10.47
C SER A 17 -0.66 12.35 8.95
N GLU A 18 0.27 11.51 8.51
CA GLU A 18 0.52 11.23 7.10
C GLU A 18 -0.68 10.55 6.41
N CYS A 19 -1.32 9.60 7.09
CA CYS A 19 -2.50 8.88 6.62
C CYS A 19 -3.74 9.78 6.67
N LEU A 20 -3.82 10.65 7.68
CA LEU A 20 -4.91 11.62 7.85
C LEU A 20 -4.89 12.64 6.72
N LYS A 21 -3.71 13.19 6.37
CA LYS A 21 -3.55 14.10 5.23
C LYS A 21 -4.01 13.49 3.90
N ARG A 22 -3.87 12.17 3.72
CA ARG A 22 -4.33 11.44 2.53
C ARG A 22 -5.82 11.10 2.56
N GLY A 23 -6.52 11.39 3.64
CA GLY A 23 -7.92 10.98 3.83
C GLY A 23 -8.11 9.46 4.00
N ILE A 24 -7.04 8.69 4.28
CA ILE A 24 -7.16 7.23 4.40
C ILE A 24 -7.58 6.84 5.81
N ALA A 25 -6.85 7.31 6.83
CA ALA A 25 -7.03 6.86 8.21
C ALA A 25 -6.46 7.85 9.23
N THR A 26 -7.06 7.86 10.42
CA THR A 26 -6.62 8.65 11.59
C THR A 26 -5.46 7.99 12.34
N HIS A 27 -5.46 6.66 12.34
CA HIS A 27 -4.56 5.84 13.12
C HIS A 27 -4.01 4.70 12.27
N THR A 28 -2.89 4.11 12.70
CA THR A 28 -2.30 2.95 12.04
C THR A 28 -1.90 1.86 13.02
N VAL A 29 -1.86 0.64 12.49
CA VAL A 29 -1.29 -0.54 13.12
C VAL A 29 -0.39 -1.22 12.10
N ASN A 30 0.77 -1.66 12.55
CA ASN A 30 1.67 -2.53 11.79
C ASN A 30 1.89 -3.81 12.58
N VAL A 31 1.74 -4.96 11.92
CA VAL A 31 1.88 -6.30 12.53
C VAL A 31 3.33 -6.69 12.83
N GLY A 32 4.28 -5.83 12.48
CA GLY A 32 5.71 -6.08 12.62
C GLY A 32 6.53 -4.87 12.19
N LEU A 33 7.80 -5.12 11.87
CA LEU A 33 8.72 -4.13 11.31
C LEU A 33 8.93 -4.31 9.80
N LEU A 34 8.93 -5.55 9.31
CA LEU A 34 9.22 -5.90 7.92
C LEU A 34 8.32 -7.04 7.44
N CYS A 35 7.87 -7.00 6.19
CA CYS A 35 7.07 -8.07 5.58
C CYS A 35 7.84 -8.75 4.43
N GLY A 36 7.47 -10.00 4.13
CA GLY A 36 8.13 -10.85 3.13
C GLY A 36 7.71 -10.60 1.67
N GLN A 37 6.93 -9.53 1.39
CA GLN A 37 6.42 -9.23 0.04
C GLN A 37 7.52 -8.83 -0.96
N GLN A 38 8.68 -8.37 -0.47
CA GLN A 38 9.87 -8.06 -1.28
C GLN A 38 9.64 -7.04 -2.41
N CYS A 39 8.69 -6.11 -2.27
CA CYS A 39 8.45 -5.10 -3.30
C CYS A 39 9.70 -4.23 -3.51
N VAL A 40 10.34 -4.27 -4.68
CA VAL A 40 11.64 -3.62 -4.94
C VAL A 40 11.61 -2.11 -4.65
N TYR A 41 10.44 -1.49 -4.80
CA TYR A 41 10.18 -0.07 -4.53
C TYR A 41 9.87 0.26 -3.06
N CYS A 42 9.87 -0.72 -2.15
CA CYS A 42 9.41 -0.55 -0.77
C CYS A 42 10.28 0.44 0.00
N SER A 43 9.65 1.43 0.63
CA SER A 43 10.35 2.42 1.46
C SER A 43 10.58 1.95 2.90
N SER A 44 9.91 0.88 3.34
CA SER A 44 9.94 0.41 4.73
C SER A 44 11.35 0.14 5.28
N PRO A 45 12.28 -0.53 4.57
CA PRO A 45 13.64 -0.75 5.08
C PRO A 45 14.34 0.55 5.48
N SER A 46 14.20 1.58 4.66
CA SER A 46 14.79 2.90 4.90
C SER A 46 14.17 3.69 6.06
N ARG A 47 12.98 3.31 6.52
CA ARG A 47 12.30 3.93 7.66
C ARG A 47 12.70 3.27 8.98
N ILE A 48 13.14 2.02 8.93
CA ILE A 48 13.41 1.21 10.12
C ILE A 48 14.88 0.86 10.32
N PHE A 49 15.77 1.14 9.38
CA PHE A 49 17.17 0.67 9.41
C PHE A 49 17.96 0.98 10.69
N ARG A 50 17.52 1.95 11.50
CA ARG A 50 18.10 2.31 12.81
C ARG A 50 17.49 1.61 14.02
N HIS A 51 16.51 0.73 13.83
CA HIS A 51 15.87 0.00 14.92
C HIS A 51 16.89 -0.94 15.60
N SER A 52 16.90 -0.99 16.94
CA SER A 52 17.92 -1.73 17.72
C SER A 52 17.99 -3.22 17.36
N VAL A 53 16.85 -3.81 17.02
CA VAL A 53 16.73 -5.21 16.57
C VAL A 53 17.76 -5.61 15.51
N PHE A 54 18.13 -4.71 14.59
CA PHE A 54 19.11 -5.00 13.54
C PHE A 54 20.52 -5.19 14.12
N LYS A 55 20.87 -4.41 15.15
CA LYS A 55 22.12 -4.58 15.90
C LYS A 55 22.10 -5.89 16.72
N GLU A 56 20.98 -6.21 17.35
CA GLU A 56 20.81 -7.43 18.16
C GLU A 56 20.91 -8.70 17.31
N LEU A 57 20.36 -8.67 16.09
CA LEU A 57 20.39 -9.80 15.16
C LEU A 57 21.69 -9.88 14.33
N GLY A 58 22.54 -8.85 14.36
CA GLY A 58 23.76 -8.81 13.55
C GLY A 58 23.52 -8.72 12.03
N VAL A 59 22.39 -8.15 11.61
CA VAL A 59 21.95 -8.05 10.20
C VAL A 59 21.36 -6.67 9.92
N THR A 60 21.32 -6.23 8.66
CA THR A 60 20.66 -4.95 8.33
C THR A 60 19.20 -5.15 7.91
N ALA A 61 18.42 -4.07 7.95
CA ALA A 61 17.06 -4.05 7.42
C ALA A 61 17.02 -4.39 5.92
N PHE A 62 18.07 -4.04 5.18
CA PHE A 62 18.16 -4.28 3.74
C PHE A 62 18.48 -5.75 3.45
N ASP A 63 19.39 -6.37 4.21
CA ASP A 63 19.74 -7.78 4.02
C ASP A 63 18.54 -8.69 4.23
N LEU A 64 17.77 -8.45 5.29
CA LEU A 64 16.55 -9.21 5.57
C LEU A 64 15.48 -8.96 4.51
N PHE A 65 15.35 -7.71 4.05
CA PHE A 65 14.38 -7.35 3.02
C PHE A 65 14.70 -8.00 1.67
N ASP A 66 15.95 -7.93 1.22
CA ASP A 66 16.39 -8.49 -0.06
C ASP A 66 16.33 -10.04 -0.04
N GLN A 67 16.36 -10.67 1.13
CA GLN A 67 16.12 -12.12 1.32
C GLN A 67 14.64 -12.50 1.51
N GLY A 68 13.74 -11.51 1.63
CA GLY A 68 12.32 -11.74 1.90
C GLY A 68 12.00 -12.28 3.29
N ILE A 69 12.86 -12.00 4.27
CA ILE A 69 12.70 -12.45 5.64
C ILE A 69 11.90 -11.41 6.43
N PRO A 70 10.67 -11.71 6.87
CA PRO A 70 9.85 -10.76 7.62
C PRO A 70 10.32 -10.64 9.08
N ILE A 71 9.91 -9.55 9.72
CA ILE A 71 10.02 -9.35 11.17
C ILE A 71 8.63 -8.99 11.70
N VAL A 72 8.01 -9.93 12.41
CA VAL A 72 6.63 -9.83 12.90
C VAL A 72 6.55 -9.68 14.41
N ASP A 73 5.42 -9.19 14.90
CA ASP A 73 5.13 -9.01 16.32
C ASP A 73 3.76 -9.60 16.70
N PRO A 74 3.72 -10.86 17.16
CA PRO A 74 2.49 -11.56 17.54
C PRO A 74 1.76 -10.98 18.76
N TRP A 75 2.36 -10.04 19.48
CA TRP A 75 1.76 -9.37 20.65
C TRP A 75 1.04 -8.07 20.29
N THR A 76 1.09 -7.64 19.02
CA THR A 76 0.39 -6.44 18.52
C THR A 76 -1.11 -6.42 18.89
N PRO A 77 -1.88 -7.51 18.72
CA PRO A 77 -3.28 -7.56 19.13
C PRO A 77 -3.53 -7.23 20.62
N ILE A 78 -2.65 -7.73 21.51
CA ILE A 78 -2.78 -7.49 22.95
C ILE A 78 -2.58 -6.00 23.26
N ARG A 79 -1.62 -5.35 22.58
CA ARG A 79 -1.38 -3.91 22.76
C ARG A 79 -2.48 -3.04 22.14
N ILE A 80 -3.09 -3.49 21.04
CA ILE A 80 -4.29 -2.86 20.49
C ILE A 80 -5.38 -2.86 21.55
N ALA A 81 -5.77 -4.04 22.07
CA ALA A 81 -6.83 -4.16 23.06
C ALA A 81 -6.62 -3.21 24.25
N LYS A 82 -5.40 -3.15 24.81
CA LYS A 82 -5.04 -2.27 25.93
C LYS A 82 -5.09 -0.76 25.62
N LYS A 83 -4.91 -0.34 24.37
CA LYS A 83 -4.83 1.09 23.97
C LYS A 83 -6.05 1.58 23.19
N SER A 84 -6.93 0.66 22.78
CA SER A 84 -8.05 0.93 21.88
C SER A 84 -9.21 1.69 22.53
N TYR A 85 -9.30 1.71 23.88
CA TYR A 85 -10.36 2.42 24.63
C TYR A 85 -10.49 3.93 24.33
N LYS A 86 -9.49 4.54 23.68
CA LYS A 86 -9.51 5.95 23.28
C LYS A 86 -10.09 6.18 21.88
N LEU A 87 -10.33 5.11 21.11
CA LEU A 87 -10.85 5.22 19.76
C LEU A 87 -12.37 5.33 19.79
N THR A 88 -12.88 6.18 18.91
CA THR A 88 -14.30 6.49 18.74
C THR A 88 -14.79 6.00 17.38
N LYS A 89 -16.09 6.08 17.13
CA LYS A 89 -16.70 5.77 15.82
C LYS A 89 -16.18 6.63 14.65
N ASP A 90 -15.61 7.80 14.95
CA ASP A 90 -15.05 8.73 13.96
C ASP A 90 -13.59 8.37 13.60
N ASP A 91 -12.97 7.49 14.39
CA ASP A 91 -11.62 7.01 14.11
C ASP A 91 -11.63 5.89 13.08
N ILE A 92 -10.65 5.98 12.17
CA ILE A 92 -10.32 4.95 11.18
C ILE A 92 -8.91 4.46 11.48
N VAL A 93 -8.77 3.15 11.71
CA VAL A 93 -7.49 2.46 11.90
C VAL A 93 -7.09 1.75 10.61
N LEU A 94 -5.99 2.19 10.00
CA LEU A 94 -5.38 1.46 8.88
C LEU A 94 -4.42 0.39 9.41
N ILE A 95 -4.75 -0.86 9.18
CA ILE A 95 -3.85 -1.99 9.34
C ILE A 95 -3.08 -2.13 8.02
N SER A 96 -1.74 -2.13 8.08
CA SER A 96 -0.81 -2.12 6.93
C SER A 96 -0.36 -0.74 6.45
N ALA A 97 0.12 0.10 7.37
CA ALA A 97 0.78 1.35 6.97
C ALA A 97 2.24 1.15 6.52
N GLN A 98 2.85 0.02 6.87
CA GLN A 98 4.27 -0.29 6.62
C GLN A 98 4.51 -1.78 6.31
N THR A 99 3.77 -2.69 6.95
CA THR A 99 3.92 -4.15 6.82
C THR A 99 2.60 -4.79 6.44
N ASP A 100 2.65 -5.77 5.53
CA ASP A 100 1.45 -6.50 5.14
C ASP A 100 0.96 -7.46 6.26
N PRO A 101 -0.30 -7.34 6.72
CA PRO A 101 -0.86 -8.16 7.79
C PRO A 101 -1.11 -9.61 7.39
N TYR A 102 -1.04 -9.92 6.09
CA TYR A 102 -1.30 -11.24 5.50
C TYR A 102 -0.12 -11.75 4.68
N ASP A 103 1.10 -11.25 4.91
CA ASP A 103 2.28 -11.93 4.39
C ASP A 103 2.38 -13.36 4.97
N LYS A 104 3.25 -14.18 4.38
CA LYS A 104 3.34 -15.61 4.72
C LYS A 104 3.51 -15.86 6.22
N THR A 105 4.33 -15.08 6.91
CA THR A 105 4.62 -15.28 8.33
C THR A 105 3.49 -14.73 9.21
N ALA A 106 2.96 -13.54 8.91
CA ALA A 106 1.86 -12.95 9.65
C ALA A 106 0.57 -13.79 9.53
N SER A 107 0.31 -14.37 8.35
CA SER A 107 -0.82 -15.27 8.11
C SER A 107 -0.73 -16.57 8.92
N LYS A 108 0.44 -17.23 8.93
CA LYS A 108 0.68 -18.43 9.76
C LYS A 108 0.40 -18.20 11.25
N LEU A 109 0.65 -16.99 11.73
CA LEU A 109 0.49 -16.60 13.13
C LEU A 109 -0.83 -15.83 13.39
N THR A 110 -1.70 -15.76 12.37
CA THR A 110 -3.01 -15.09 12.37
C THR A 110 -2.97 -13.66 12.93
N ILE A 111 -1.85 -12.95 12.74
CA ILE A 111 -1.61 -11.65 13.38
C ILE A 111 -2.56 -10.59 12.81
N GLY A 112 -2.77 -10.59 11.49
CA GLY A 112 -3.71 -9.70 10.80
C GLY A 112 -5.12 -9.82 11.37
N ARG A 113 -5.70 -11.03 11.34
CA ARG A 113 -7.01 -11.35 11.92
C ARG A 113 -7.14 -10.86 13.36
N ARG A 114 -6.19 -11.25 14.23
CA ARG A 114 -6.21 -10.89 15.66
C ARG A 114 -6.11 -9.39 15.87
N CYS A 115 -5.40 -8.65 15.00
CA CYS A 115 -5.37 -7.18 15.06
C CYS A 115 -6.72 -6.57 14.67
N ILE A 116 -7.38 -7.10 13.64
CA ILE A 116 -8.72 -6.68 13.21
C ILE A 116 -9.73 -6.90 14.35
N GLU A 117 -9.77 -8.10 14.92
CA GLU A 117 -10.63 -8.44 16.06
C GLU A 117 -10.36 -7.52 17.25
N ALA A 118 -9.10 -7.27 17.58
CA ALA A 118 -8.73 -6.43 18.71
C ALA A 118 -9.26 -4.99 18.57
N VAL A 119 -9.33 -4.44 17.35
CA VAL A 119 -9.96 -3.11 17.13
C VAL A 119 -11.48 -3.23 17.16
N LEU A 120 -12.05 -4.12 16.34
CA LEU A 120 -13.50 -4.17 16.10
C LEU A 120 -14.30 -4.64 17.30
N ARG A 121 -13.77 -5.56 18.11
CA ARG A 121 -14.48 -6.10 19.29
C ARG A 121 -14.38 -5.20 20.52
N ASN A 122 -13.40 -4.30 20.58
CA ASN A 122 -13.15 -3.44 21.75
C ASN A 122 -13.55 -1.97 21.54
N THR A 123 -13.92 -1.57 20.32
CA THR A 123 -14.21 -0.17 19.97
C THR A 123 -15.26 -0.06 18.89
N GLU A 124 -15.82 1.14 18.73
CA GLU A 124 -16.70 1.49 17.61
C GLU A 124 -15.95 1.98 16.36
N ALA A 125 -14.62 2.04 16.41
CA ALA A 125 -13.80 2.51 15.30
C ALA A 125 -13.96 1.64 14.06
N LYS A 126 -13.64 2.25 12.90
CA LYS A 126 -13.57 1.56 11.61
C LYS A 126 -12.18 1.04 11.35
N VAL A 127 -12.07 -0.04 10.58
CA VAL A 127 -10.81 -0.67 10.19
C VAL A 127 -10.68 -0.66 8.67
N LYS A 128 -9.59 -0.09 8.17
CA LYS A 128 -9.15 -0.26 6.79
C LYS A 128 -7.98 -1.24 6.77
N ILE A 129 -7.98 -2.19 5.83
CA ILE A 129 -6.91 -3.17 5.68
C ILE A 129 -6.33 -3.03 4.28
N LEU A 130 -5.02 -2.81 4.17
CA LEU A 130 -4.33 -2.82 2.87
C LEU A 130 -3.45 -4.05 2.77
N THR A 131 -3.61 -4.87 1.74
CA THR A 131 -2.78 -6.08 1.56
C THR A 131 -2.45 -6.28 0.08
N LYS A 132 -1.43 -7.09 -0.17
CA LYS A 132 -1.13 -7.69 -1.48
C LYS A 132 -1.25 -9.21 -1.46
N SER A 133 -1.75 -9.78 -0.37
CA SER A 133 -1.94 -11.21 -0.17
C SER A 133 -3.39 -11.61 -0.45
N THR A 134 -3.58 -12.81 -0.95
CA THR A 134 -4.91 -13.43 -1.10
C THR A 134 -5.44 -14.03 0.20
N ALA A 135 -4.60 -14.20 1.23
CA ALA A 135 -4.97 -14.87 2.49
C ALA A 135 -6.03 -14.11 3.31
N ILE A 136 -6.31 -12.84 2.99
CA ILE A 136 -7.44 -12.10 3.59
C ILE A 136 -8.80 -12.79 3.36
N ILE A 137 -8.92 -13.64 2.33
CA ILE A 137 -10.16 -14.38 2.07
C ILE A 137 -10.52 -15.35 3.20
N ASP A 138 -9.53 -15.84 3.94
CA ASP A 138 -9.73 -16.78 5.05
C ASP A 138 -10.43 -16.11 6.25
N ASP A 139 -10.44 -14.77 6.28
CA ASP A 139 -11.11 -13.96 7.31
C ASP A 139 -12.49 -13.47 6.88
N LEU A 140 -13.09 -14.02 5.81
CA LEU A 140 -14.39 -13.58 5.31
C LEU A 140 -15.49 -13.64 6.39
N ASP A 141 -15.44 -14.62 7.29
CA ASP A 141 -16.37 -14.75 8.42
C ASP A 141 -16.33 -13.51 9.34
N LEU A 142 -15.12 -13.11 9.75
CA LEU A 142 -14.87 -11.94 10.58
C LEU A 142 -15.23 -10.65 9.85
N LEU A 143 -14.83 -10.53 8.59
CA LEU A 143 -15.12 -9.33 7.78
C LEU A 143 -16.63 -9.16 7.61
N SER A 144 -17.37 -10.26 7.42
CA SER A 144 -18.82 -10.25 7.25
C SER A 144 -19.54 -9.84 8.54
N GLU A 145 -19.06 -10.28 9.71
CA GLU A 145 -19.58 -9.86 11.02
C GLU A 145 -19.54 -8.33 11.20
N PHE A 146 -18.52 -7.67 10.62
CA PHE A 146 -18.26 -6.24 10.80
C PHE A 146 -18.30 -5.41 9.52
N LYS A 147 -19.01 -5.86 8.47
CA LYS A 147 -19.01 -5.28 7.12
C LYS A 147 -19.21 -3.75 7.06
N GLU A 148 -19.97 -3.17 8.00
CA GLU A 148 -20.20 -1.73 8.04
C GLU A 148 -19.01 -0.90 8.53
N ARG A 149 -18.07 -1.54 9.23
CA ARG A 149 -16.90 -0.94 9.85
C ARG A 149 -15.58 -1.40 9.25
N VAL A 150 -15.60 -2.28 8.25
CA VAL A 150 -14.38 -2.75 7.56
C VAL A 150 -14.37 -2.32 6.10
N SER A 151 -13.19 -1.99 5.58
CA SER A 151 -12.97 -1.75 4.16
C SER A 151 -11.61 -2.29 3.72
N ILE A 152 -11.56 -2.93 2.56
CA ILE A 152 -10.36 -3.62 2.04
C ILE A 152 -9.73 -2.83 0.89
N GLY A 153 -8.43 -2.59 1.02
CA GLY A 153 -7.63 -1.79 0.11
C GLY A 153 -6.95 -2.63 -0.96
N TYR A 154 -7.11 -2.20 -2.20
CA TYR A 154 -6.53 -2.85 -3.37
C TYR A 154 -5.28 -2.12 -3.83
N SER A 155 -4.12 -2.73 -3.56
CA SER A 155 -2.86 -2.21 -4.11
C SER A 155 -2.72 -2.64 -5.58
N ILE A 156 -2.82 -1.68 -6.49
CA ILE A 156 -2.64 -1.86 -7.94
C ILE A 156 -1.48 -0.95 -8.40
N MET A 157 -0.57 -1.49 -9.19
CA MET A 157 0.58 -0.74 -9.73
C MET A 157 0.54 -0.59 -11.26
N SER A 158 -0.29 -1.38 -11.94
CA SER A 158 -0.40 -1.37 -13.40
C SER A 158 -1.78 -1.79 -13.86
N PRO A 159 -2.14 -1.53 -15.13
CA PRO A 159 -3.16 -2.29 -15.82
C PRO A 159 -2.86 -3.80 -15.79
N VAL A 160 -3.90 -4.63 -15.87
CA VAL A 160 -3.79 -6.09 -15.77
C VAL A 160 -2.87 -6.69 -16.85
N TYR A 161 -2.91 -6.16 -18.07
CA TYR A 161 -2.07 -6.66 -19.19
C TYR A 161 -0.56 -6.47 -18.97
N LYS A 162 -0.16 -5.67 -17.97
CA LYS A 162 1.23 -5.43 -17.55
C LYS A 162 1.62 -6.23 -16.29
N SER A 163 0.84 -7.25 -15.90
CA SER A 163 1.06 -8.01 -14.65
C SER A 163 2.44 -8.65 -14.55
N GLU A 164 3.06 -9.06 -15.66
CA GLU A 164 4.40 -9.66 -15.64
C GLU A 164 5.49 -8.65 -15.23
N ILE A 165 5.35 -7.37 -15.61
CA ILE A 165 6.26 -6.30 -15.16
C ILE A 165 6.14 -6.13 -13.64
N VAL A 166 4.91 -6.18 -13.11
CA VAL A 166 4.65 -6.07 -11.68
C VAL A 166 5.23 -7.26 -10.92
N LYS A 167 5.19 -8.46 -11.48
CA LYS A 167 5.77 -9.67 -10.88
C LYS A 167 7.27 -9.54 -10.65
N CYS A 168 8.00 -8.89 -11.57
CA CYS A 168 9.43 -8.59 -11.37
C CYS A 168 9.66 -7.63 -10.19
N LEU A 169 8.76 -6.67 -9.98
CA LEU A 169 8.88 -5.64 -8.94
C LEU A 169 8.26 -6.02 -7.60
N GLU A 170 7.37 -7.01 -7.56
CA GLU A 170 6.69 -7.52 -6.38
C GLU A 170 6.84 -9.06 -6.24
N PRO A 171 8.08 -9.60 -6.22
CA PRO A 171 8.31 -11.04 -6.34
C PRO A 171 7.73 -11.90 -5.21
N GLY A 172 7.54 -11.32 -4.01
CA GLY A 172 6.93 -12.00 -2.88
C GLY A 172 5.41 -11.85 -2.76
N ALA A 173 4.80 -10.96 -3.56
CA ALA A 173 3.37 -10.67 -3.51
C ALA A 173 2.55 -11.58 -4.42
N CYS A 174 1.25 -11.71 -4.13
CA CYS A 174 0.33 -12.37 -5.04
C CYS A 174 0.22 -11.57 -6.35
N ASN A 175 -0.01 -12.27 -7.47
CA ASN A 175 -0.17 -11.60 -8.75
C ASN A 175 -1.42 -10.68 -8.73
N ILE A 176 -1.56 -9.78 -9.71
CA ILE A 176 -2.71 -8.86 -9.75
C ILE A 176 -4.04 -9.61 -9.96
N ASN A 177 -4.06 -10.67 -10.78
CA ASN A 177 -5.28 -11.41 -11.10
C ASN A 177 -5.87 -12.15 -9.88
N ASP A 178 -5.04 -12.82 -9.10
CA ASP A 178 -5.40 -13.55 -7.88
C ASP A 178 -5.89 -12.58 -6.81
N ARG A 179 -5.22 -11.41 -6.70
CA ARG A 179 -5.67 -10.31 -5.86
C ARG A 179 -7.08 -9.87 -6.28
N LEU A 180 -7.28 -9.54 -7.55
CA LEU A 180 -8.58 -9.11 -8.09
C LEU A 180 -9.68 -10.17 -7.86
N PHE A 181 -9.36 -11.46 -8.02
CA PHE A 181 -10.29 -12.54 -7.75
C PHE A 181 -10.77 -12.55 -6.29
N VAL A 182 -9.85 -12.49 -5.33
CA VAL A 182 -10.19 -12.44 -3.90
C VAL A 182 -10.96 -11.17 -3.57
N TYR A 183 -10.51 -10.04 -4.09
CA TYR A 183 -11.13 -8.73 -3.91
C TYR A 183 -12.56 -8.67 -4.43
N LYS A 184 -12.82 -9.25 -5.60
CA LYS A 184 -14.16 -9.37 -6.15
C LYS A 184 -15.05 -10.24 -5.25
N ARG A 185 -14.53 -11.35 -4.73
CA ARG A 185 -15.28 -12.19 -3.79
C ARG A 185 -15.62 -11.48 -2.49
N LEU A 186 -14.71 -10.69 -1.93
CA LEU A 186 -14.99 -9.89 -0.75
C LEU A 186 -16.08 -8.83 -1.05
N SER A 187 -15.97 -8.13 -2.18
CA SER A 187 -16.96 -7.16 -2.64
C SER A 187 -18.35 -7.80 -2.85
N ASP A 188 -18.41 -9.00 -3.46
CA ASP A 188 -19.64 -9.76 -3.67
C ASP A 188 -20.32 -10.21 -2.37
N ASN A 189 -19.57 -10.28 -1.27
CA ASN A 189 -20.10 -10.52 0.07
C ASN A 189 -20.45 -9.21 0.82
N GLY A 190 -20.48 -8.07 0.11
CA GLY A 190 -20.85 -6.77 0.66
C GLY A 190 -19.78 -6.10 1.50
N ILE A 191 -18.52 -6.57 1.44
CA ILE A 191 -17.41 -5.92 2.12
C ILE A 191 -17.01 -4.67 1.33
N LYS A 192 -16.94 -3.52 2.02
CA LYS A 192 -16.53 -2.24 1.39
C LYS A 192 -15.07 -2.31 0.96
N THR A 193 -14.75 -1.50 -0.04
CA THR A 193 -13.46 -1.61 -0.72
C THR A 193 -12.90 -0.23 -1.05
N PHE A 194 -11.59 -0.14 -1.25
CA PHE A 194 -10.95 1.10 -1.70
C PHE A 194 -9.74 0.83 -2.62
N GLY A 195 -9.49 1.73 -3.56
CA GLY A 195 -8.39 1.64 -4.51
C GLY A 195 -7.12 2.32 -4.00
N MET A 196 -5.98 1.64 -4.14
CA MET A 196 -4.64 2.20 -3.89
C MET A 196 -3.79 2.01 -5.15
N VAL A 197 -3.82 2.99 -6.05
CA VAL A 197 -3.03 2.97 -7.28
C VAL A 197 -1.64 3.52 -6.99
N LYS A 198 -0.74 2.64 -6.55
CA LYS A 198 0.62 3.02 -6.16
C LYS A 198 1.62 1.85 -6.11
N PRO A 199 2.91 2.14 -6.34
CA PRO A 199 3.45 3.41 -6.85
C PRO A 199 3.18 3.58 -8.35
N CYS A 200 2.71 4.75 -8.79
CA CYS A 200 2.66 5.05 -10.22
C CYS A 200 4.08 5.29 -10.73
N MET A 201 4.50 4.53 -11.73
CA MET A 201 5.83 4.60 -12.32
C MET A 201 5.76 4.94 -13.82
N PRO A 202 6.68 5.77 -14.34
CA PRO A 202 6.82 5.97 -15.78
C PRO A 202 7.13 4.64 -16.48
N GLY A 203 6.63 4.45 -17.69
CA GLY A 203 6.75 3.20 -18.44
C GLY A 203 5.76 2.11 -18.01
N ILE A 204 5.22 2.17 -16.78
CA ILE A 204 4.20 1.25 -16.28
C ILE A 204 2.80 1.86 -16.40
N ILE A 205 2.62 3.09 -15.90
CA ILE A 205 1.39 3.88 -16.05
C ILE A 205 1.73 5.15 -16.83
N ASN A 206 1.30 5.20 -18.09
CA ASN A 206 1.61 6.28 -19.02
C ASN A 206 0.32 7.03 -19.42
N GLY A 207 -0.06 7.99 -18.58
CA GLY A 207 -1.15 8.92 -18.90
C GLY A 207 -2.54 8.30 -18.79
N LYS A 208 -3.46 8.81 -19.62
CA LYS A 208 -4.91 8.56 -19.51
C LYS A 208 -5.29 7.11 -19.74
N ASP A 209 -4.82 6.48 -20.81
CA ASP A 209 -5.33 5.17 -21.25
C ASP A 209 -4.99 4.05 -20.25
N ASP A 210 -3.76 4.02 -19.75
CA ASP A 210 -3.38 3.09 -18.67
C ASP A 210 -4.21 3.33 -17.40
N MET A 211 -4.44 4.59 -17.03
CA MET A 211 -5.25 4.91 -15.84
C MET A 211 -6.72 4.53 -16.03
N LYS A 212 -7.26 4.72 -17.24
CA LYS A 212 -8.62 4.31 -17.59
C LYS A 212 -8.81 2.80 -17.42
N LEU A 213 -7.86 1.99 -17.93
CA LEU A 213 -7.90 0.54 -17.74
C LEU A 213 -7.82 0.12 -16.27
N ILE A 214 -7.04 0.83 -15.45
CA ILE A 214 -7.01 0.62 -14.00
C ILE A 214 -8.36 0.94 -13.36
N PHE A 215 -8.99 2.04 -13.74
CA PHE A 215 -10.30 2.45 -13.25
C PHE A 215 -11.42 1.51 -13.67
N GLU A 216 -11.41 1.03 -14.91
CA GLU A 216 -12.32 -0.02 -15.38
C GLU A 216 -12.13 -1.30 -14.58
N THR A 217 -10.88 -1.69 -14.30
CA THR A 217 -10.57 -2.85 -13.43
C THR A 217 -11.11 -2.65 -12.01
N LEU A 218 -11.03 -1.44 -11.45
CA LEU A 218 -11.54 -1.14 -10.12
C LEU A 218 -13.07 -1.05 -10.05
N SER A 219 -13.74 -0.79 -11.17
CA SER A 219 -15.21 -0.63 -11.22
C SER A 219 -15.99 -1.85 -10.76
N VAL A 220 -15.45 -3.04 -11.03
CA VAL A 220 -16.08 -4.31 -10.60
C VAL A 220 -16.08 -4.50 -9.08
N LEU A 221 -15.35 -3.66 -8.34
CA LEU A 221 -15.18 -3.73 -6.89
C LEU A 221 -15.92 -2.61 -6.14
N ASN A 222 -16.43 -1.61 -6.88
CA ASN A 222 -17.14 -0.43 -6.36
C ASN A 222 -16.41 0.27 -5.19
N PRO A 223 -15.20 0.81 -5.40
CA PRO A 223 -14.39 1.39 -4.34
C PRO A 223 -15.01 2.67 -3.77
N GLU A 224 -15.02 2.80 -2.44
CA GLU A 224 -15.52 3.99 -1.75
C GLU A 224 -14.62 5.22 -1.94
N PHE A 225 -13.32 4.99 -2.21
CA PHE A 225 -12.36 6.00 -2.63
C PHE A 225 -11.20 5.34 -3.40
N ILE A 226 -10.49 6.11 -4.21
CA ILE A 226 -9.28 5.70 -4.92
C ILE A 226 -8.18 6.71 -4.63
N LEU A 227 -7.05 6.26 -4.08
CA LEU A 227 -5.86 7.08 -3.91
C LEU A 227 -4.78 6.70 -4.94
N VAL A 228 -4.35 7.69 -5.72
CA VAL A 228 -3.26 7.60 -6.68
C VAL A 228 -2.02 8.25 -6.08
N GLU A 229 -0.89 7.54 -6.06
CA GLU A 229 0.39 8.10 -5.59
C GLU A 229 1.52 7.81 -6.58
N PRO A 230 2.37 8.80 -6.92
CA PRO A 230 3.57 8.58 -7.71
C PRO A 230 4.62 7.79 -6.92
N VAL A 231 5.54 7.18 -7.65
CA VAL A 231 6.72 6.55 -7.05
C VAL A 231 7.51 7.54 -6.20
N SER A 232 7.97 7.05 -5.04
CA SER A 232 8.83 7.84 -4.15
C SER A 232 10.27 7.84 -4.66
N LEU A 233 10.83 9.02 -4.90
CA LEU A 233 12.24 9.21 -5.26
C LEU A 233 13.23 9.04 -4.08
N LYS A 234 12.74 8.67 -2.89
CA LYS A 234 13.61 8.45 -1.73
C LYS A 234 14.52 7.24 -1.95
N TRP A 235 15.77 7.39 -1.56
CA TRP A 235 16.79 6.33 -1.53
C TRP A 235 17.05 5.69 -2.89
N ASN A 236 17.71 4.53 -2.89
CA ASN A 236 18.12 3.82 -4.08
C ASN A 236 17.00 3.00 -4.75
N ASN A 237 15.74 3.18 -4.33
CA ASN A 237 14.61 2.35 -4.77
C ASN A 237 14.36 2.46 -6.28
N ILE A 238 14.51 3.67 -6.84
CA ILE A 238 14.37 3.90 -8.29
C ILE A 238 15.43 3.13 -9.07
N LEU A 239 16.68 3.18 -8.63
CA LEU A 239 17.78 2.48 -9.29
C LEU A 239 17.64 0.96 -9.14
N LYS A 240 17.27 0.45 -7.95
CA LYS A 240 16.97 -0.97 -7.76
C LYS A 240 15.84 -1.45 -8.68
N CYS A 241 14.76 -0.68 -8.80
CA CYS A 241 13.67 -1.02 -9.72
C CYS A 241 14.12 -0.99 -11.18
N SER A 242 14.91 0.02 -11.57
CA SER A 242 15.47 0.13 -12.92
C SER A 242 16.36 -1.06 -13.27
N GLU A 243 17.24 -1.48 -12.36
CA GLU A 243 18.10 -2.65 -12.52
C GLU A 243 17.27 -3.93 -12.70
N VAL A 244 16.32 -4.19 -11.80
CA VAL A 244 15.43 -5.35 -11.89
C VAL A 244 14.66 -5.36 -13.21
N LEU A 245 14.13 -4.21 -13.66
CA LEU A 245 13.45 -4.10 -14.94
C LEU A 245 14.38 -4.41 -16.12
N ALA A 246 15.61 -3.87 -16.12
CA ALA A 246 16.56 -4.11 -17.20
C ALA A 246 16.96 -5.59 -17.30
N THR A 247 17.27 -6.24 -16.17
CA THR A 247 17.64 -7.67 -16.13
C THR A 247 16.49 -8.58 -16.58
N ASN A 248 15.24 -8.13 -16.45
CA ASN A 248 14.06 -8.86 -16.92
C ASN A 248 13.61 -8.44 -18.33
N GLY A 249 14.45 -7.75 -19.11
CA GLY A 249 14.19 -7.41 -20.51
C GLY A 249 13.30 -6.17 -20.72
N HIS A 250 12.98 -5.42 -19.66
CA HIS A 250 12.20 -4.18 -19.72
C HIS A 250 13.09 -2.93 -19.80
N THR A 251 14.07 -2.94 -20.69
CA THR A 251 15.12 -1.90 -20.82
C THR A 251 14.55 -0.49 -21.03
N GLU A 252 13.47 -0.36 -21.82
CA GLU A 252 12.87 0.97 -22.07
C GLU A 252 12.15 1.52 -20.83
N ILE A 253 11.42 0.67 -20.09
CA ILE A 253 10.79 1.06 -18.82
C ILE A 253 11.88 1.42 -17.81
N SER A 254 12.95 0.64 -17.75
CA SER A 254 14.13 0.91 -16.92
C SER A 254 14.72 2.30 -17.20
N ARG A 255 14.93 2.65 -18.48
CA ARG A 255 15.44 3.95 -18.89
C ARG A 255 14.53 5.10 -18.46
N GLN A 256 13.22 4.97 -18.68
CA GLN A 256 12.23 5.96 -18.26
C GLN A 256 12.19 6.15 -16.74
N LEU A 257 12.26 5.04 -15.99
CA LEU A 257 12.25 5.07 -14.53
C LEU A 257 13.53 5.68 -13.95
N SER A 258 14.70 5.38 -14.52
CA SER A 258 15.95 6.04 -14.10
C SER A 258 15.95 7.55 -14.37
N ALA A 259 15.33 7.98 -15.47
CA ALA A 259 15.29 9.38 -15.87
C ALA A 259 14.50 10.28 -14.90
N VAL A 260 13.53 9.75 -14.12
CA VAL A 260 12.79 10.56 -13.13
C VAL A 260 13.64 11.00 -11.93
N ARG A 261 14.93 10.64 -11.87
CA ARG A 261 15.87 11.25 -10.93
C ARG A 261 16.21 12.70 -11.32
N GLU A 262 16.04 13.06 -12.58
CA GLU A 262 16.14 14.43 -13.05
C GLU A 262 14.85 15.19 -12.73
N LYS A 263 14.98 16.33 -12.03
CA LYS A 263 13.83 17.13 -11.55
C LYS A 263 12.84 17.44 -12.68
N LYS A 264 13.32 17.91 -13.83
CA LYS A 264 12.47 18.28 -14.97
C LYS A 264 11.67 17.07 -15.50
N VAL A 265 12.28 15.89 -15.54
CA VAL A 265 11.62 14.66 -16.00
C VAL A 265 10.56 14.22 -14.98
N TYR A 266 10.88 14.28 -13.68
CA TYR A 266 9.91 13.98 -12.63
C TYR A 266 8.73 14.96 -12.62
N ASP A 267 8.98 16.26 -12.74
CA ASP A 267 7.92 17.27 -12.78
C ASP A 267 6.98 17.02 -13.98
N ASN A 268 7.53 16.69 -15.15
CA ASN A 268 6.73 16.33 -16.31
C ASN A 268 5.93 15.04 -16.09
N PHE A 269 6.53 14.02 -15.45
CA PHE A 269 5.85 12.79 -15.09
C PHE A 269 4.66 13.07 -14.16
N ILE A 270 4.83 13.90 -13.12
CA ILE A 270 3.75 14.27 -12.20
C ILE A 270 2.64 15.05 -12.92
N LYS A 271 2.99 16.00 -13.80
CA LYS A 271 2.00 16.73 -14.61
C LYS A 271 1.16 15.78 -15.47
N ASN A 272 1.81 14.84 -16.15
CA ASN A 272 1.16 13.83 -16.98
C ASN A 272 0.32 12.83 -16.16
N LEU A 273 0.80 12.45 -14.97
CA LEU A 273 0.05 11.59 -14.06
C LEU A 273 -1.22 12.29 -13.59
N ILE A 274 -1.13 13.56 -13.18
CA ILE A 274 -2.30 14.34 -12.71
C ILE A 274 -3.31 14.50 -13.86
N SER A 275 -2.87 14.99 -15.02
CA SER A 275 -3.78 15.24 -16.15
C SER A 275 -4.41 13.94 -16.68
N GLY A 276 -3.61 12.87 -16.82
CA GLY A 276 -4.08 11.56 -17.25
C GLY A 276 -5.07 10.95 -16.27
N THR A 277 -4.80 11.07 -14.96
CA THR A 277 -5.70 10.58 -13.91
C THR A 277 -7.03 11.30 -13.93
N LYS A 278 -7.03 12.63 -14.02
CA LYS A 278 -8.26 13.43 -14.09
C LYS A 278 -9.09 13.09 -15.32
N ALA A 279 -8.46 13.00 -16.48
CA ALA A 279 -9.16 12.66 -17.72
C ALA A 279 -9.75 11.24 -17.68
N ALA A 280 -9.02 10.27 -17.12
CA ALA A 280 -9.54 8.92 -16.92
C ALA A 280 -10.68 8.89 -15.88
N ALA A 281 -10.56 9.67 -14.80
CA ALA A 281 -11.61 9.77 -13.78
C ALA A 281 -12.87 10.39 -14.37
N PHE A 282 -12.75 11.35 -15.29
CA PHE A 282 -13.88 11.91 -16.02
C PHE A 282 -14.57 10.86 -16.88
N ASP A 283 -13.82 10.14 -17.71
CA ASP A 283 -14.36 9.09 -18.59
C ASP A 283 -15.06 7.96 -17.80
N CYS A 284 -14.54 7.62 -16.62
CA CYS A 284 -15.05 6.52 -15.79
C CYS A 284 -16.00 6.96 -14.67
N ASN A 285 -16.40 8.24 -14.63
CA ASN A 285 -17.27 8.80 -13.57
C ASN A 285 -16.74 8.61 -12.14
N TYR A 286 -15.44 8.86 -11.92
CA TYR A 286 -14.74 8.73 -10.65
C TYR A 286 -14.21 10.04 -10.06
N GLN A 287 -14.64 11.18 -10.60
CA GLN A 287 -14.16 12.51 -10.20
C GLN A 287 -14.30 12.76 -8.69
N ASP A 288 -15.37 12.24 -8.07
CA ASP A 288 -15.67 12.46 -6.65
C ASP A 288 -14.93 11.50 -5.70
N VAL A 289 -14.44 10.36 -6.22
CA VAL A 289 -13.83 9.30 -5.41
C VAL A 289 -12.31 9.22 -5.57
N VAL A 290 -11.74 9.84 -6.61
CA VAL A 290 -10.30 9.83 -6.88
C VAL A 290 -9.60 11.00 -6.19
N LYS A 291 -8.54 10.68 -5.45
CA LYS A 291 -7.57 11.64 -4.93
C LYS A 291 -6.17 11.28 -5.43
N ILE A 292 -5.34 12.30 -5.67
CA ILE A 292 -3.96 12.18 -6.14
C ILE A 292 -3.07 12.79 -5.07
N ALA A 293 -2.31 11.98 -4.34
CA ALA A 293 -1.40 12.49 -3.31
C ALA A 293 0.04 12.55 -3.84
N VAL A 294 0.62 13.74 -3.83
CA VAL A 294 1.97 14.00 -4.36
C VAL A 294 2.87 14.48 -3.23
N ASN A 295 4.03 13.85 -3.07
CA ASN A 295 5.05 14.24 -2.09
C ASN A 295 5.87 15.46 -2.56
N SER A 296 5.20 16.59 -2.76
CA SER A 296 5.75 17.90 -3.11
C SER A 296 4.92 18.99 -2.40
N ASP A 297 5.50 20.17 -2.28
CA ASP A 297 4.84 21.43 -1.87
C ASP A 297 3.91 22.02 -2.93
N GLY A 298 3.93 21.51 -4.17
CA GLY A 298 3.14 22.02 -5.30
C GLY A 298 3.83 23.13 -6.09
N ASP A 299 5.00 23.59 -5.64
CA ASP A 299 5.73 24.68 -6.28
C ASP A 299 6.20 24.27 -7.68
N GLY A 300 5.80 25.05 -8.70
CA GLY A 300 6.14 24.80 -10.11
C GLY A 300 5.18 23.87 -10.88
N PHE A 301 4.11 23.39 -10.22
CA PHE A 301 3.10 22.57 -10.89
C PHE A 301 1.98 23.37 -11.56
N ASP A 302 1.68 24.59 -11.10
CA ASP A 302 0.55 25.43 -11.58
C ASP A 302 -0.76 24.61 -11.71
N ILE A 303 -1.08 23.86 -10.64
CA ILE A 303 -2.26 23.00 -10.53
C ILE A 303 -2.96 23.34 -9.22
N ASP A 304 -4.07 24.06 -9.32
CA ASP A 304 -5.03 24.27 -8.23
C ASP A 304 -6.23 23.35 -8.44
N ASP A 305 -6.20 22.18 -7.82
CA ASP A 305 -7.26 21.17 -7.98
C ASP A 305 -7.54 20.43 -6.67
N SER A 306 -8.80 20.40 -6.26
CA SER A 306 -9.29 19.72 -5.06
C SER A 306 -9.09 18.19 -5.05
N SER A 307 -8.83 17.58 -6.21
CA SER A 307 -8.46 16.17 -6.32
C SER A 307 -7.00 15.92 -5.96
N VAL A 308 -6.15 16.96 -5.89
CA VAL A 308 -4.72 16.84 -5.64
C VAL A 308 -4.40 17.20 -4.18
N ILE A 309 -3.69 16.32 -3.50
CA ILE A 309 -3.23 16.50 -2.12
C ILE A 309 -1.71 16.68 -2.16
N TRP A 310 -1.27 17.93 -1.93
CA TRP A 310 0.15 18.27 -1.81
C TRP A 310 0.66 17.95 -0.41
N LEU A 311 1.52 16.94 -0.30
CA LEU A 311 2.10 16.49 0.95
C LEU A 311 3.40 17.26 1.21
N LYS A 312 3.27 18.53 1.62
CA LYS A 312 4.39 19.37 2.07
C LYS A 312 5.15 18.65 3.18
N ARG A 313 6.45 18.44 2.97
CA ARG A 313 7.35 17.85 3.99
C ARG A 313 7.78 18.88 5.00
#